data_AF-A0A2A5M4A3-F1
#
_entry.id   AF-A0A2A5M4A3-F1
#
_cell.length_a   1.000
_cell.length_b   1.000
_cell.length_c   1.000
_cell.angle_alpha   90.00
_cell.angle_beta   90.00
_cell.angle_gamma   90.00
#
_symmetry.space_group_name_H-M   'P 1'
#
loop_
_entity.id
_entity.type
_entity.pdbx_description
1 polymer ?
#
loop_
_entity_poly.entity_id
_entity_poly.type
_entity_poly.pdbx_seq_one_letter_code
_entity_poly.pdbx_strand_id
1 'polypeptide(L)'
;MSIYFVHFLISVLPLSILIAFITPDKKYIFKSFLVVFLGFLFGYFAFFIAAQFLKTENLIFNFDFVFIGLLLVSFIFYFWKKIEILNFILLGILSFCTALHYYFLSQDFPIFTSSLIDSEGISSLGFIALALLVCILIFFFLKWQKNFNQKTSFMLFLLLILIESDKALANILLTLMRNSIIETHAFLVSFVGKSNYFGVFGIYVYLIFITFLAFLSLKIRKKNISKKQILDINYRKNEAKTSLINRYFSSVFISCVISFCIVLYFFMVSSKPLTIDEPKEILPNKNGKFIFDIALLRDNKLHRFAYISAEGKVIRFFLINKR
;
A
#
# COMPACT_ATOMS: atom_id res chain seq x y z
N MET A 1 0.45 11.25 8.47
CA MET A 1 1.80 10.65 8.32
C MET A 1 1.78 9.16 8.04
N SER A 2 1.10 8.34 8.86
CA SER A 2 0.93 6.89 8.61
C SER A 2 0.33 6.57 7.23
N ILE A 3 -0.48 7.48 6.68
CA ILE A 3 -1.06 7.36 5.34
C ILE A 3 -0.03 7.14 4.23
N TYR A 4 1.11 7.86 4.25
CA TYR A 4 2.15 7.72 3.21
C TYR A 4 2.80 6.34 3.25
N PHE A 5 3.03 5.80 4.46
CA PHE A 5 3.51 4.43 4.63
C PHE A 5 2.52 3.44 4.02
N VAL A 6 1.22 3.58 4.34
CA VAL A 6 0.18 2.66 3.87
C VAL A 6 -0.01 2.75 2.36
N HIS A 7 -0.09 3.96 1.80
CA HIS A 7 -0.21 4.19 0.37
C HIS A 7 0.96 3.56 -0.41
N PHE A 8 2.19 3.82 0.05
CA PHE A 8 3.38 3.24 -0.57
C PHE A 8 3.39 1.72 -0.44
N LEU A 9 3.07 1.18 0.74
CA LEU A 9 3.08 -0.26 0.99
C LEU A 9 2.01 -0.99 0.16
N ILE A 10 0.80 -0.43 0.04
CA ILE A 10 -0.29 -1.02 -0.77
C ILE A 10 0.12 -1.16 -2.24
N SER A 11 0.77 -0.14 -2.81
CA SER A 11 1.13 -0.13 -4.23
C SER A 11 2.43 -0.89 -4.53
N VAL A 12 3.45 -0.77 -3.67
CA VAL A 12 4.82 -1.26 -3.95
C VAL A 12 5.07 -2.66 -3.40
N LEU A 13 4.36 -3.11 -2.36
CA LEU A 13 4.52 -4.47 -1.83
C LEU A 13 4.17 -5.55 -2.88
N PRO A 14 3.05 -5.47 -3.62
CA PRO A 14 2.75 -6.44 -4.67
C PRO A 14 3.84 -6.49 -5.75
N LEU A 15 4.35 -5.33 -6.16
CA LEU A 15 5.47 -5.24 -7.08
C LEU A 15 6.72 -5.95 -6.53
N SER A 16 7.06 -5.73 -5.25
CA SER A 16 8.24 -6.37 -4.64
C SER A 16 8.15 -7.91 -4.69
N ILE A 17 6.95 -8.46 -4.52
CA ILE A 17 6.67 -9.89 -4.61
C ILE A 17 6.81 -10.37 -6.07
N LEU A 18 6.23 -9.65 -7.03
CA LEU A 18 6.33 -9.98 -8.45
C LEU A 18 7.80 -10.02 -8.91
N ILE A 19 8.58 -8.98 -8.59
CA ILE A 19 10.00 -8.90 -8.94
C ILE A 19 10.77 -10.07 -8.29
N ALA A 20 10.48 -10.42 -7.03
CA ALA A 20 11.17 -11.51 -6.33
C ALA A 20 11.04 -12.85 -7.08
N PHE A 21 9.91 -13.09 -7.74
CA PHE A 21 9.65 -14.36 -8.41
C PHE A 21 9.98 -14.38 -9.89
N ILE A 22 9.75 -13.28 -10.61
CA ILE A 22 9.99 -13.17 -12.06
C ILE A 22 11.48 -13.08 -12.36
N THR A 23 12.25 -12.40 -11.50
CA THR A 23 13.68 -12.23 -11.75
C THR A 23 14.38 -13.60 -11.91
N PRO A 24 15.23 -13.78 -12.94
CA PRO A 24 15.83 -15.07 -13.25
C PRO A 24 16.91 -15.44 -12.24
N ASP A 25 17.99 -14.64 -12.14
CA ASP A 25 19.20 -14.97 -11.36
C ASP A 25 19.64 -13.89 -10.38
N LYS A 26 20.50 -14.29 -9.42
CA LYS A 26 21.12 -13.38 -8.44
C LYS A 26 22.01 -12.33 -9.09
N LYS A 27 22.64 -12.64 -10.22
CA LYS A 27 23.55 -11.73 -10.95
C LYS A 27 22.82 -10.49 -11.49
N TYR A 28 21.52 -10.62 -11.77
CA TYR A 28 20.74 -9.58 -12.42
C TYR A 28 19.90 -8.74 -11.46
N ILE A 29 20.03 -8.94 -10.15
CA ILE A 29 19.24 -8.21 -9.14
C ILE A 29 19.41 -6.69 -9.32
N PHE A 30 20.64 -6.21 -9.51
CA PHE A 30 20.89 -4.78 -9.70
C PHE A 30 20.22 -4.22 -10.97
N LYS A 31 20.30 -4.95 -12.09
CA LYS A 31 19.63 -4.56 -13.34
C LYS A 31 18.11 -4.54 -13.17
N SER A 32 17.55 -5.52 -12.46
CA SER A 32 16.11 -5.55 -12.16
C SER A 32 15.68 -4.34 -11.32
N PHE A 33 16.45 -3.96 -10.30
CA PHE A 33 16.17 -2.75 -9.53
C PHE A 33 16.25 -1.48 -10.38
N LEU A 34 17.25 -1.38 -11.25
CA LEU A 34 17.40 -0.24 -12.16
C LEU A 34 16.20 -0.12 -13.10
N VAL A 35 15.76 -1.23 -13.70
CA VAL A 35 14.60 -1.24 -14.60
C VAL A 35 13.31 -0.86 -13.87
N VAL A 36 13.11 -1.36 -12.65
CA VAL A 36 11.97 -0.99 -11.79
C VAL A 36 12.01 0.49 -11.44
N PHE A 37 13.19 1.02 -11.10
CA PHE A 37 13.38 2.44 -10.82
C PHE A 37 13.07 3.29 -12.05
N LEU A 38 13.55 2.91 -13.24
CA LEU A 38 13.24 3.59 -14.49
C LEU A 38 11.74 3.56 -14.79
N GLY A 39 11.07 2.43 -14.64
CA GLY A 39 9.63 2.35 -14.86
C GLY A 39 8.84 3.21 -13.86
N PHE A 40 9.26 3.27 -12.60
CA PHE A 40 8.67 4.15 -11.60
C PHE A 40 8.86 5.63 -11.94
N LEU A 41 10.06 6.00 -12.41
CA LEU A 41 10.40 7.35 -12.86
C LEU A 41 9.63 7.77 -14.11
N PHE A 42 9.47 6.88 -15.09
CA PHE A 42 8.60 7.14 -16.24
C PHE A 42 7.12 7.26 -15.83
N GLY A 43 6.67 6.46 -14.86
CA GLY A 43 5.32 6.55 -14.29
C GLY A 43 5.06 7.91 -13.64
N TYR A 44 6.04 8.45 -12.91
CA TYR A 44 5.97 9.80 -12.35
C TYR A 44 5.74 10.87 -13.42
N PHE A 45 6.55 10.87 -14.48
CA PHE A 45 6.40 11.85 -15.55
C PHE A 45 5.07 11.70 -16.30
N ALA A 46 4.66 10.46 -16.61
CA ALA A 46 3.39 10.19 -17.29
C ALA A 46 2.20 10.67 -16.46
N PHE A 47 2.20 10.42 -15.14
CA PHE A 47 1.16 10.89 -14.25
C PHE A 47 1.11 12.41 -14.16
N PHE A 48 2.27 13.07 -14.01
CA PHE A 48 2.32 14.53 -13.90
C PHE A 48 1.84 15.23 -15.18
N ILE A 49 2.23 14.72 -16.35
CA ILE A 49 1.72 15.20 -17.64
C ILE A 49 0.20 15.02 -17.70
N ALA A 50 -0.32 13.84 -17.34
CA ALA A 50 -1.77 13.60 -17.35
C ALA A 50 -2.54 14.47 -16.34
N ALA A 51 -1.94 14.78 -15.19
CA ALA A 51 -2.50 15.67 -14.18
C ALA A 51 -2.63 17.11 -14.70
N GLN A 52 -1.65 17.60 -15.45
CA GLN A 52 -1.73 18.92 -16.11
C GLN A 52 -2.89 19.00 -17.11
N PHE A 53 -3.21 17.91 -17.79
CA PHE A 53 -4.32 17.84 -18.74
C PHE A 53 -5.65 17.36 -18.14
N LEU A 54 -5.74 17.16 -16.81
CA LEU A 54 -6.92 16.61 -16.11
C LEU A 54 -7.41 15.27 -16.69
N LYS A 55 -6.49 14.44 -17.19
CA LYS A 55 -6.77 13.13 -17.82
C LYS A 55 -6.23 11.95 -16.99
N THR A 56 -6.04 12.13 -15.69
CA THR A 56 -5.50 11.09 -14.79
C THR A 56 -6.35 9.83 -14.79
N GLU A 57 -7.67 9.98 -14.70
CA GLU A 57 -8.61 8.85 -14.67
C GLU A 57 -8.59 8.04 -15.97
N ASN A 58 -8.54 8.71 -17.12
CA ASN A 58 -8.43 8.05 -18.43
C ASN A 58 -7.11 7.31 -18.58
N LEU A 59 -6.03 7.86 -18.04
CA LEU A 59 -4.71 7.24 -18.08
C LEU A 59 -4.72 5.93 -17.29
N ILE A 60 -5.23 5.94 -16.05
CA ILE A 60 -5.31 4.74 -15.21
C ILE A 60 -6.22 3.70 -15.83
N PHE A 61 -7.40 4.11 -16.30
CA PHE A 61 -8.32 3.22 -16.98
C PHE A 61 -7.66 2.42 -18.11
N ASN A 62 -6.90 3.09 -18.98
CA ASN A 62 -6.19 2.41 -20.06
C ASN A 62 -5.06 1.49 -19.55
N PHE A 63 -4.32 1.94 -18.55
CA PHE A 63 -3.21 1.16 -17.99
C PHE A 63 -3.66 -0.01 -17.10
N ASP A 64 -4.88 0.00 -16.57
CA ASP A 64 -5.44 -1.12 -15.82
C ASP A 64 -5.66 -2.34 -16.73
N PHE A 65 -6.10 -2.14 -17.99
CA PHE A 65 -6.18 -3.21 -18.97
C PHE A 65 -4.80 -3.80 -19.29
N VAL A 66 -3.80 -2.93 -19.49
CA VAL A 66 -2.42 -3.34 -19.74
C VAL A 66 -1.87 -4.10 -18.53
N PHE A 67 -2.17 -3.62 -17.32
CA PHE A 67 -1.72 -4.23 -16.08
C PHE A 67 -2.26 -5.65 -15.90
N ILE A 68 -3.56 -5.88 -16.11
CA ILE A 68 -4.16 -7.23 -16.07
C ILE A 68 -3.50 -8.15 -17.09
N GLY A 69 -3.33 -7.67 -18.34
CA GLY A 69 -2.64 -8.45 -19.38
C GLY A 69 -1.23 -8.87 -18.95
N LEU A 70 -0.47 -7.96 -18.35
CA LEU A 70 0.89 -8.22 -17.86
C LEU A 70 0.92 -9.15 -16.64
N LEU A 71 -0.06 -9.05 -15.73
CA LEU A 71 -0.20 -9.98 -14.61
C LEU A 71 -0.42 -11.41 -15.11
N LEU A 72 -1.25 -11.59 -16.14
CA LEU A 72 -1.45 -12.90 -16.77
C LEU A 72 -0.19 -13.41 -17.46
N VAL A 73 0.50 -12.55 -18.23
CA VAL A 73 1.78 -12.90 -18.87
C VAL A 73 2.86 -13.27 -17.84
N SER A 74 2.79 -12.68 -16.64
CA SER A 74 3.73 -13.00 -15.54
C SER A 74 3.69 -14.47 -15.11
N PHE A 75 2.58 -15.21 -15.33
CA PHE A 75 2.53 -16.65 -15.11
C PHE A 75 3.54 -17.41 -15.97
N ILE A 76 3.65 -17.03 -17.25
CA ILE A 76 4.56 -17.68 -18.20
C ILE A 76 6.00 -17.47 -17.73
N PHE A 77 6.35 -16.24 -17.34
CA PHE A 77 7.69 -15.89 -16.88
C PHE A 77 8.06 -16.45 -15.51
N TYR A 78 7.07 -16.78 -14.66
CA TYR A 78 7.34 -17.48 -13.40
C TYR A 78 8.08 -18.81 -13.63
N PHE A 79 7.66 -19.55 -14.67
CA PHE A 79 8.24 -20.84 -15.08
C PHE A 79 9.34 -20.68 -16.13
N TRP A 80 9.19 -19.75 -17.08
CA TRP A 80 10.06 -19.62 -18.25
C TRP A 80 11.10 -18.50 -18.08
N LYS A 81 12.07 -18.74 -17.21
CA LYS A 81 13.11 -17.76 -16.82
C LYS A 81 14.26 -17.56 -17.83
N LYS A 82 14.20 -18.19 -19.01
CA LYS A 82 15.35 -18.26 -19.93
C LYS A 82 15.60 -16.96 -20.70
N ILE A 83 14.56 -16.15 -20.93
CA ILE A 83 14.68 -14.94 -21.76
C ILE A 83 14.79 -13.72 -20.84
N GLU A 84 16.02 -13.25 -20.63
CA GLU A 84 16.33 -12.17 -19.68
C GLU A 84 15.74 -10.82 -20.11
N ILE A 85 15.85 -10.48 -21.39
CA ILE A 85 15.41 -9.18 -21.94
C ILE A 85 13.90 -8.99 -21.75
N LEU A 86 13.11 -10.00 -22.10
CA LEU A 86 11.66 -9.95 -21.94
C LEU A 86 11.24 -9.84 -20.47
N ASN A 87 11.97 -10.51 -19.55
CA ASN A 87 11.75 -10.35 -18.12
C ASN A 87 11.96 -8.89 -17.68
N PHE A 88 13.02 -8.23 -18.16
CA PHE A 88 13.25 -6.82 -17.83
C PHE A 88 12.16 -5.92 -18.40
N ILE A 89 11.76 -6.11 -19.67
CA ILE A 89 10.68 -5.32 -20.27
C ILE A 89 9.39 -5.47 -19.46
N LEU A 90 9.02 -6.70 -19.11
CA LEU A 90 7.83 -6.97 -18.31
C LEU A 90 7.91 -6.31 -16.92
N LEU A 91 9.05 -6.40 -16.23
CA LEU A 91 9.26 -5.74 -14.94
C LEU A 91 9.19 -4.21 -15.06
N GLY A 92 9.72 -3.65 -16.13
CA GLY A 92 9.67 -2.21 -16.41
C GLY A 92 8.23 -1.74 -16.58
N ILE A 93 7.43 -2.41 -17.41
CA ILE A 93 6.04 -2.01 -17.64
C ILE A 93 5.18 -2.26 -16.40
N LEU A 94 5.36 -3.37 -15.67
CA LEU A 94 4.69 -3.60 -14.39
C LEU A 94 5.02 -2.49 -13.39
N SER A 95 6.30 -2.10 -13.28
CA SER A 95 6.70 -1.02 -12.38
C SER A 95 6.08 0.33 -12.76
N PHE A 96 5.99 0.60 -14.07
CA PHE A 96 5.30 1.77 -14.59
C PHE A 96 3.81 1.78 -14.19
N CYS A 97 3.07 0.69 -14.41
CA CYS A 97 1.65 0.59 -14.02
C CYS A 97 1.47 0.78 -12.50
N THR A 98 2.30 0.13 -11.67
CA THR A 98 2.18 0.28 -10.20
C THR A 98 2.53 1.68 -9.72
N ALA A 99 3.43 2.39 -10.41
CA ALA A 99 3.75 3.78 -10.10
C ALA A 99 2.55 4.68 -10.37
N LEU A 100 1.85 4.48 -11.50
CA LEU A 100 0.61 5.20 -11.80
C LEU A 100 -0.45 4.99 -10.73
N HIS A 101 -0.65 3.75 -10.27
CA HIS A 101 -1.57 3.46 -9.16
C HIS A 101 -1.16 4.16 -7.86
N TYR A 102 0.13 4.15 -7.53
CA TYR A 102 0.65 4.84 -6.34
C TYR A 102 0.39 6.35 -6.40
N TYR A 103 0.70 6.99 -7.53
CA TYR A 103 0.53 8.43 -7.70
C TYR A 103 -0.94 8.83 -7.75
N PHE A 104 -1.81 8.02 -8.34
CA PHE A 104 -3.25 8.25 -8.30
C PHE A 104 -3.81 8.17 -6.88
N LEU A 105 -3.45 7.12 -6.14
CA LEU A 105 -3.89 6.93 -4.76
C LEU A 105 -3.36 8.03 -3.82
N SER A 106 -2.22 8.62 -4.15
CA SER A 106 -1.58 9.68 -3.36
C SER A 106 -1.83 11.10 -3.89
N GLN A 107 -2.68 11.26 -4.91
CA GLN A 107 -2.91 12.54 -5.60
C GLN A 107 -3.37 13.64 -4.63
N ASP A 108 -4.23 13.30 -3.68
CA ASP A 108 -4.81 14.25 -2.71
C ASP A 108 -3.90 14.51 -1.50
N PHE A 109 -2.75 13.82 -1.41
CA PHE A 109 -1.83 13.88 -0.28
C PHE A 109 -0.44 14.34 -0.74
N PRO A 110 -0.27 15.62 -1.10
CA PRO A 110 1.05 16.15 -1.44
C PRO A 110 2.02 16.01 -0.26
N ILE A 111 3.27 15.63 -0.56
CA ILE A 111 4.33 15.46 0.46
C ILE A 111 4.81 16.82 0.99
N PHE A 112 4.83 17.83 0.10
CA PHE A 112 5.24 19.19 0.41
C PHE A 112 4.05 20.12 0.15
N THR A 113 3.52 20.71 1.22
CA THR A 113 2.39 21.65 1.17
C THR A 113 2.86 23.11 1.24
N SER A 114 4.02 23.35 1.83
CA SER A 114 4.68 24.66 1.94
C SER A 114 5.99 24.69 1.16
N SER A 115 6.50 25.89 0.87
CA SER A 115 7.80 26.09 0.21
C SER A 115 8.99 25.74 1.09
N LEU A 116 8.76 25.49 2.38
CA LEU A 116 9.77 25.16 3.38
C LEU A 116 9.64 23.69 3.79
N ILE A 117 10.75 23.10 4.22
CA ILE A 117 10.74 21.72 4.72
C ILE A 117 10.21 21.74 6.15
N ASP A 118 8.91 21.48 6.30
CA ASP A 118 8.28 21.34 7.60
C ASP A 118 8.57 19.97 8.23
N SER A 119 8.51 19.88 9.56
CA SER A 119 8.70 18.61 10.29
C SER A 119 7.75 17.50 9.81
N GLU A 120 6.58 17.90 9.34
CA GLU A 120 5.58 17.03 8.73
C GLU A 120 6.10 16.37 7.43
N GLY A 121 6.71 17.15 6.53
CA GLY A 121 7.32 16.65 5.29
C GLY A 121 8.51 15.71 5.54
N ILE A 122 9.32 15.98 6.57
CA ILE A 122 10.41 15.09 6.96
C ILE A 122 9.85 13.74 7.45
N SER A 123 8.79 13.78 8.26
CA SER A 123 8.18 12.56 8.80
C SER A 123 7.53 11.71 7.70
N SER A 124 6.85 12.33 6.72
CA SER A 124 6.23 11.62 5.60
C SER A 124 7.27 10.93 4.71
N LEU A 125 8.37 11.62 4.39
CA LEU A 125 9.51 11.01 3.70
C LEU A 125 10.13 9.86 4.49
N GLY A 126 10.26 10.01 5.82
CA GLY A 126 10.73 8.95 6.71
C GLY A 126 9.86 7.69 6.63
N PHE A 127 8.52 7.86 6.62
CA PHE A 127 7.59 6.75 6.46
C PHE A 127 7.67 6.08 5.08
N ILE A 128 7.84 6.85 4.02
CA ILE A 128 8.06 6.31 2.65
C ILE A 128 9.36 5.51 2.60
N ALA A 129 10.45 6.05 3.15
CA ALA A 129 11.75 5.37 3.21
C ALA A 129 11.67 4.07 4.02
N LEU A 130 10.94 4.07 5.15
CA LEU A 130 10.70 2.88 5.96
C LEU A 130 9.90 1.83 5.19
N ALA A 131 8.84 2.22 4.47
CA ALA A 131 8.06 1.32 3.63
C ALA A 131 8.90 0.70 2.49
N LEU A 132 9.76 1.49 1.87
CA LEU A 132 10.70 1.04 0.84
C LEU A 132 11.71 0.03 1.41
N LEU A 133 12.28 0.31 2.59
CA LEU A 133 13.19 -0.62 3.27
C LEU A 133 12.50 -1.96 3.56
N VAL A 134 11.26 -1.93 4.07
CA VAL A 134 10.46 -3.14 4.29
C VAL A 134 10.26 -3.93 2.99
N CYS A 135 9.88 -3.27 1.89
CA CYS A 135 9.70 -3.92 0.59
C CYS A 135 10.99 -4.60 0.10
N ILE A 136 12.15 -3.96 0.29
CA ILE A 136 13.46 -4.52 -0.10
C ILE A 136 13.79 -5.77 0.73
N LEU A 137 13.57 -5.73 2.05
CA LEU A 137 13.82 -6.88 2.92
C LEU A 137 12.93 -8.08 2.55
N ILE A 138 11.65 -7.81 2.28
CA ILE A 138 10.68 -8.83 1.82
C ILE A 138 11.11 -9.41 0.47
N PHE A 139 11.53 -8.57 -0.48
CA PHE A 139 12.03 -9.01 -1.78
C PHE A 139 13.19 -10.03 -1.65
N PHE A 140 14.22 -9.71 -0.86
CA PHE A 140 15.37 -10.61 -0.71
C PHE A 140 15.00 -11.93 -0.05
N PHE A 141 14.10 -11.89 0.94
CA PHE A 141 13.58 -13.10 1.57
C PHE A 141 12.79 -13.96 0.60
N LEU A 142 11.83 -13.39 -0.14
CA LEU A 142 10.99 -14.13 -1.09
C LEU A 142 11.82 -14.73 -2.23
N LYS A 143 12.83 -14.01 -2.70
CA LYS A 143 13.78 -14.52 -3.69
C LYS A 143 14.53 -15.75 -3.17
N TRP A 144 14.97 -15.70 -1.92
CA TRP A 144 15.62 -16.83 -1.26
C TRP A 144 14.63 -18.00 -1.03
N GLN A 145 13.42 -17.69 -0.59
CA GLN A 145 12.34 -18.65 -0.33
C GLN A 145 11.89 -19.39 -1.59
N LYS A 146 11.83 -18.73 -2.76
CA LYS A 146 11.49 -19.37 -4.05
C LYS A 146 12.41 -20.55 -4.38
N ASN A 147 13.70 -20.41 -4.09
CA ASN A 147 14.67 -21.48 -4.33
C ASN A 147 14.53 -22.64 -3.33
N PHE A 148 13.92 -22.38 -2.17
CA PHE A 148 13.73 -23.38 -1.13
C PHE A 148 12.40 -24.15 -1.29
N ASN A 149 11.28 -23.42 -1.34
CA ASN A 149 9.96 -24.01 -1.47
C ASN A 149 9.18 -23.34 -2.60
N GLN A 150 9.39 -23.88 -3.81
CA GLN A 150 8.76 -23.37 -5.01
C GLN A 150 7.23 -23.48 -4.95
N LYS A 151 6.68 -24.56 -4.38
CA LYS A 151 5.23 -24.80 -4.31
C LYS A 151 4.51 -23.73 -3.49
N THR A 152 4.97 -23.45 -2.27
CA THR A 152 4.33 -22.43 -1.42
C THR A 152 4.59 -21.02 -1.94
N SER A 153 5.75 -20.78 -2.56
CA SER A 153 6.04 -19.50 -3.21
C SER A 153 5.15 -19.26 -4.43
N PHE A 154 4.82 -20.32 -5.18
CA PHE A 154 3.84 -20.26 -6.26
C PHE A 154 2.43 -19.96 -5.75
N MET A 155 2.03 -20.53 -4.61
CA MET A 155 0.73 -20.20 -3.99
C MET A 155 0.61 -18.71 -3.65
N LEU A 156 1.66 -18.10 -3.07
CA LEU A 156 1.67 -16.65 -2.80
C LEU A 156 1.60 -15.84 -4.11
N PHE A 157 2.34 -16.27 -5.14
CA PHE A 157 2.31 -15.61 -6.45
C PHE A 157 0.92 -15.66 -7.10
N LEU A 158 0.26 -16.82 -7.06
CA LEU A 158 -1.09 -17.00 -7.58
C LEU A 158 -2.11 -16.15 -6.81
N LEU A 159 -2.02 -16.14 -5.48
CA LEU A 159 -2.87 -15.32 -4.61
C LEU A 159 -2.69 -13.82 -4.92
N LEU A 160 -1.46 -13.37 -5.17
CA LEU A 160 -1.19 -11.98 -5.57
C LEU A 160 -1.83 -11.64 -6.90
N ILE A 161 -1.67 -12.49 -7.91
CA ILE A 161 -2.26 -12.23 -9.24
C ILE A 161 -3.77 -12.12 -9.12
N LEU A 162 -4.42 -13.02 -8.37
CA LEU A 162 -5.87 -12.97 -8.17
C LEU A 162 -6.30 -11.65 -7.51
N ILE A 163 -5.68 -11.25 -6.40
CA ILE A 163 -6.05 -10.04 -5.67
C ILE A 163 -5.80 -8.77 -6.48
N GLU A 164 -4.64 -8.64 -7.14
CA GLU A 164 -4.35 -7.45 -7.95
C GLU A 164 -5.17 -7.41 -9.24
N SER A 165 -5.48 -8.56 -9.84
CA SER A 165 -6.38 -8.63 -11.00
C SER A 165 -7.81 -8.24 -10.64
N ASP A 166 -8.30 -8.66 -9.48
CA ASP A 166 -9.63 -8.31 -8.97
C ASP A 166 -9.75 -6.79 -8.76
N LYS A 167 -8.76 -6.17 -8.10
CA LYS A 167 -8.73 -4.70 -7.92
C LYS A 167 -8.72 -3.93 -9.23
N ALA A 168 -7.85 -4.32 -10.17
CA ALA A 168 -7.77 -3.66 -11.47
C ALA A 168 -9.07 -3.84 -12.25
N LEU A 169 -9.68 -5.03 -12.20
CA LEU A 169 -10.95 -5.30 -12.86
C LEU A 169 -12.10 -4.49 -12.23
N ALA A 170 -12.13 -4.33 -10.91
CA ALA A 170 -13.11 -3.49 -10.24
C ALA A 170 -12.98 -2.01 -10.62
N ASN A 171 -11.74 -1.49 -10.74
CA ASN A 171 -11.50 -0.11 -11.20
C ASN A 171 -11.95 0.12 -12.65
N ILE A 172 -11.67 -0.84 -13.54
CA ILE A 172 -12.12 -0.81 -14.94
C ILE A 172 -13.66 -0.79 -14.99
N LEU A 173 -14.32 -1.72 -14.30
CA LEU A 173 -15.79 -1.80 -14.27
C LEU A 173 -16.41 -0.54 -13.67
N LEU A 174 -15.83 0.01 -12.59
CA LEU A 174 -16.30 1.25 -11.98
C LEU A 174 -16.25 2.41 -12.98
N THR A 175 -15.16 2.52 -13.73
CA THR A 175 -14.98 3.58 -14.73
C THR A 175 -15.95 3.42 -15.91
N LEU A 176 -16.16 2.19 -16.38
CA LEU A 176 -17.14 1.89 -17.44
C LEU A 176 -18.58 2.20 -17.03
N MET A 177 -18.96 1.87 -15.79
CA MET A 177 -20.27 2.23 -15.24
C MET A 177 -20.43 3.75 -15.10
N ARG A 178 -19.39 4.45 -14.61
CA ARG A 178 -19.42 5.91 -14.46
C ARG A 178 -19.54 6.64 -15.81
N ASN A 179 -18.92 6.07 -16.85
CA ASN A 179 -19.01 6.60 -18.22
C ASN A 179 -20.28 6.14 -18.95
N SER A 180 -21.21 5.47 -18.29
CA SER A 180 -22.46 4.93 -18.87
C SER A 180 -22.26 3.99 -20.07
N ILE A 181 -21.09 3.34 -20.18
CA ILE A 181 -20.79 2.36 -21.24
C ILE A 181 -21.43 1.00 -20.91
N ILE A 182 -21.50 0.67 -19.62
CA ILE A 182 -22.13 -0.55 -19.09
C ILE A 182 -23.30 -0.15 -18.20
N GLU A 183 -24.42 -0.87 -18.33
CA GLU A 183 -25.58 -0.70 -17.47
C GLU A 183 -25.30 -1.10 -16.02
N THR A 184 -25.85 -0.34 -15.08
CA THR A 184 -25.65 -0.55 -13.66
C THR A 184 -26.63 -1.59 -13.13
N HIS A 185 -26.23 -2.86 -13.16
CA HIS A 185 -26.98 -3.94 -12.51
C HIS A 185 -26.58 -4.10 -11.03
N ALA A 186 -27.53 -4.49 -10.18
CA ALA A 186 -27.30 -4.66 -8.73
C ALA A 186 -26.12 -5.62 -8.42
N PHE A 187 -25.96 -6.68 -9.22
CA PHE A 187 -24.85 -7.62 -9.08
C PHE A 187 -23.49 -6.97 -9.37
N LEU A 188 -23.37 -6.23 -10.48
CA LEU A 188 -22.12 -5.56 -10.87
C LEU A 188 -21.72 -4.49 -9.86
N VAL A 189 -22.67 -3.67 -9.41
CA VAL A 189 -22.43 -2.64 -8.39
C VAL A 189 -22.00 -3.29 -7.07
N SER A 190 -22.65 -4.39 -6.66
CA SER A 190 -22.22 -5.12 -5.45
C SER A 190 -20.84 -5.73 -5.59
N PHE A 191 -20.49 -6.28 -6.76
CA PHE A 191 -19.17 -6.85 -7.01
C PHE A 191 -18.08 -5.78 -6.92
N VAL A 192 -18.24 -4.68 -7.67
CA VAL A 192 -17.29 -3.56 -7.69
C VAL A 192 -17.15 -2.92 -6.31
N GLY A 193 -18.26 -2.71 -5.60
CA GLY A 193 -18.24 -2.15 -4.25
C GLY A 193 -17.48 -3.05 -3.27
N LYS A 194 -17.74 -4.36 -3.29
CA LYS A 194 -17.03 -5.32 -2.42
C LYS A 194 -15.56 -5.45 -2.78
N SER A 195 -15.23 -5.58 -4.07
CA SER A 195 -13.85 -5.74 -4.53
C SER A 195 -13.00 -4.52 -4.18
N ASN A 196 -13.49 -3.29 -4.40
CA ASN A 196 -12.77 -2.08 -4.01
C ASN A 196 -12.59 -1.97 -2.50
N TYR A 197 -13.64 -2.29 -1.72
CA TYR A 197 -13.56 -2.27 -0.27
C TYR A 197 -12.56 -3.30 0.29
N PHE A 198 -12.68 -4.57 -0.13
CA PHE A 198 -11.83 -5.67 0.35
C PHE A 198 -10.43 -5.63 -0.26
N GLY A 199 -10.25 -5.02 -1.43
CA GLY A 199 -8.98 -4.90 -2.12
C GLY A 199 -7.93 -4.16 -1.29
N VAL A 200 -8.35 -3.16 -0.52
CA VAL A 200 -7.48 -2.43 0.42
C VAL A 200 -6.90 -3.37 1.49
N PHE A 201 -7.67 -4.35 1.95
CA PHE A 201 -7.24 -5.33 2.95
C PHE A 201 -6.34 -6.44 2.40
N GLY A 202 -6.12 -6.50 1.07
CA GLY A 202 -5.20 -7.46 0.46
C GLY A 202 -3.78 -7.40 1.04
N ILE A 203 -3.37 -6.24 1.56
CA ILE A 203 -2.09 -6.06 2.23
C ILE A 203 -1.92 -6.96 3.46
N TYR A 204 -2.99 -7.16 4.24
CA TYR A 204 -2.96 -8.05 5.39
C TYR A 204 -2.77 -9.50 4.96
N VAL A 205 -3.43 -9.90 3.88
CA VAL A 205 -3.29 -11.25 3.32
C VAL A 205 -1.84 -11.50 2.90
N TYR A 206 -1.21 -10.53 2.22
CA TYR A 206 0.21 -10.63 1.86
C TYR A 206 1.12 -10.74 3.08
N LEU A 207 0.96 -9.87 4.08
CA LEU A 207 1.79 -9.87 5.28
C LEU A 207 1.63 -11.17 6.10
N ILE A 208 0.40 -11.67 6.26
CA ILE A 208 0.12 -12.93 6.95
C ILE A 208 0.75 -14.12 6.20
N PHE A 209 0.64 -14.15 4.88
CA PHE A 209 1.22 -15.25 4.10
C PHE A 209 2.76 -15.18 4.09
N ILE A 210 3.36 -13.99 4.03
CA ILE A 210 4.82 -13.79 4.11
C ILE A 210 5.33 -14.23 5.48
N THR A 211 4.65 -13.87 6.57
CA THR A 211 5.02 -14.34 7.93
C THR A 211 4.89 -15.86 8.04
N PHE A 212 3.83 -16.46 7.49
CA PHE A 212 3.69 -17.91 7.42
C PHE A 212 4.86 -18.58 6.67
N LEU A 213 5.28 -18.02 5.53
CA LEU A 213 6.47 -18.48 4.80
C LEU A 213 7.75 -18.34 5.63
N ALA A 214 7.89 -17.25 6.40
CA ALA A 214 9.02 -17.04 7.30
C ALA A 214 9.08 -18.14 8.36
N PHE A 215 7.95 -18.51 8.98
CA PHE A 215 7.89 -19.63 9.93
C PHE A 215 8.19 -20.98 9.27
N LEU A 216 7.71 -21.22 8.05
CA LEU A 216 8.06 -22.43 7.31
C LEU A 216 9.57 -22.55 7.07
N SER A 217 10.27 -21.43 6.86
CA SER A 217 11.73 -21.44 6.67
C SER A 217 12.51 -21.93 7.90
N LEU A 218 11.96 -21.78 9.11
CA LEU A 218 12.59 -22.27 10.34
C LEU A 218 12.63 -23.80 10.43
N LYS A 219 11.72 -24.52 9.75
CA LYS A 219 11.72 -26.00 9.73
C LYS A 219 12.99 -26.59 9.12
N ILE A 220 13.70 -25.82 8.31
CA ILE A 220 14.93 -26.21 7.60
C ILE A 220 16.12 -26.27 8.54
N ARG A 221 16.06 -25.52 9.65
CA ARG A 221 17.15 -25.43 10.60
C ARG A 221 17.53 -26.83 11.10
N LYS A 222 18.79 -27.20 10.93
CA LYS A 222 19.33 -28.40 11.56
C LYS A 222 19.37 -28.18 13.08
N LYS A 223 18.64 -29.00 13.82
CA LYS A 223 18.69 -29.04 15.28
C LYS A 223 19.90 -29.87 15.73
N ASN A 224 20.50 -29.51 16.86
CA ASN A 224 21.57 -30.27 17.53
C ASN A 224 22.82 -30.48 16.68
N ILE A 225 23.44 -29.39 16.22
CA ILE A 225 24.74 -29.45 15.56
C ILE A 225 25.80 -29.57 16.65
N SER A 226 26.39 -30.76 16.85
CA SER A 226 27.52 -30.96 17.76
C SER A 226 28.84 -30.78 17.04
N LYS A 227 29.79 -30.10 17.67
CA LYS A 227 31.15 -29.92 17.15
C LYS A 227 31.93 -31.21 17.39
N LYS A 228 32.25 -31.95 16.33
CA LYS A 228 33.00 -33.22 16.44
C LYS A 228 34.51 -33.01 16.55
N GLN A 229 35.05 -31.96 15.92
CA GLN A 229 36.50 -31.66 15.89
C GLN A 229 36.77 -30.14 15.88
N ILE A 230 38.02 -29.74 16.19
CA ILE A 230 38.45 -28.34 16.35
C ILE A 230 38.32 -27.50 15.04
N LEU A 231 38.26 -28.14 13.87
CA LEU A 231 38.08 -27.51 12.55
C LEU A 231 37.00 -28.20 11.68
N ASP A 232 35.88 -28.58 12.28
CA ASP A 232 34.81 -29.24 11.53
C ASP A 232 34.14 -28.30 10.50
N ILE A 233 34.47 -28.53 9.22
CA ILE A 233 33.93 -27.77 8.08
C ILE A 233 32.41 -27.93 7.97
N ASN A 234 31.88 -29.11 8.30
CA ASN A 234 30.45 -29.39 8.20
C ASN A 234 29.67 -28.66 9.29
N TYR A 235 30.23 -28.56 10.49
CA TYR A 235 29.69 -27.72 11.57
C TYR A 235 29.56 -26.26 11.11
N ARG A 236 30.67 -25.66 10.62
CA ARG A 236 30.70 -24.26 10.16
C ARG A 236 29.73 -23.99 9.01
N LYS A 237 29.63 -24.89 8.03
CA LYS A 237 28.67 -24.77 6.91
C LYS A 237 27.21 -24.81 7.39
N ASN A 238 26.88 -25.69 8.34
CA ASN A 238 25.51 -25.80 8.86
C ASN A 238 25.16 -24.62 9.79
N GLU A 239 26.13 -24.12 10.56
CA GLU A 239 25.99 -22.93 11.39
C GLU A 239 25.75 -21.69 10.52
N ALA A 240 26.54 -21.48 9.47
CA ALA A 240 26.35 -20.38 8.52
C ALA A 240 24.97 -20.42 7.85
N LYS A 241 24.50 -21.61 7.42
CA LYS A 241 23.14 -21.79 6.89
C LYS A 241 22.07 -21.43 7.91
N THR A 242 22.23 -21.88 9.15
CA THR A 242 21.28 -21.61 10.23
C THR A 242 21.24 -20.13 10.60
N SER A 243 22.39 -19.48 10.68
CA SER A 243 22.51 -18.04 10.93
C SER A 243 21.83 -17.22 9.82
N LEU A 244 22.04 -17.59 8.55
CA LEU A 244 21.38 -16.96 7.42
C LEU A 244 19.85 -17.09 7.48
N ILE A 245 19.34 -18.29 7.81
CA ILE A 245 17.89 -18.53 7.98
C ILE A 245 17.35 -17.64 9.11
N ASN A 246 18.02 -17.63 10.27
CA ASN A 246 17.59 -16.82 11.40
C ASN A 246 17.61 -15.32 11.07
N ARG A 247 18.62 -14.84 10.34
CA ARG A 247 18.69 -13.42 9.93
C ARG A 247 17.54 -13.04 9.02
N TYR A 248 17.24 -13.86 8.01
CA TYR A 248 16.09 -13.62 7.13
C TYR A 248 14.77 -13.71 7.88
N PHE A 249 14.61 -14.71 8.75
CA PHE A 249 13.43 -14.85 9.59
C PHE A 249 13.22 -13.62 10.46
N SER A 250 14.21 -13.22 11.28
CA SER A 250 14.08 -12.08 12.18
C SER A 250 13.83 -10.78 11.41
N SER A 251 14.55 -10.57 10.30
CA SER A 251 14.38 -9.37 9.47
C SER A 251 12.97 -9.25 8.91
N VAL A 252 12.41 -10.33 8.34
CA VAL A 252 11.07 -10.29 7.76
C VAL A 252 10.00 -10.29 8.83
N PHE A 253 10.19 -11.05 9.92
CA PHE A 253 9.24 -11.06 11.02
C PHE A 253 9.09 -9.66 11.63
N ILE A 254 10.21 -8.98 11.93
CA ILE A 254 10.19 -7.60 12.42
C ILE A 254 9.53 -6.67 11.40
N SER A 255 9.89 -6.78 10.12
CA SER A 255 9.31 -5.95 9.06
C SER A 255 7.80 -6.13 8.96
N CYS A 256 7.31 -7.37 9.01
CA CYS A 256 5.88 -7.66 8.97
C CYS A 256 5.15 -7.18 10.22
N VAL A 257 5.73 -7.33 11.41
CA VAL A 257 5.14 -6.83 12.67
C VAL A 257 5.03 -5.31 12.65
N ILE A 258 6.09 -4.60 12.25
CA ILE A 258 6.09 -3.13 12.13
C ILE A 258 5.03 -2.69 11.12
N SER A 259 5.01 -3.30 9.93
CA SER A 259 3.99 -2.99 8.91
C SER A 259 2.58 -3.25 9.41
N PHE A 260 2.35 -4.38 10.10
CA PHE A 260 1.04 -4.71 10.64
C PHE A 260 0.58 -3.67 11.67
N CYS A 261 1.46 -3.26 12.59
CA CYS A 261 1.16 -2.23 13.58
C CYS A 261 0.83 -0.87 12.92
N ILE A 262 1.61 -0.43 11.94
CA ILE A 262 1.36 0.87 11.27
C ILE A 262 0.07 0.84 10.46
N VAL A 263 -0.16 -0.24 9.70
CA VAL A 263 -1.38 -0.40 8.88
C VAL A 263 -2.61 -0.50 9.78
N LEU A 264 -2.54 -1.26 10.88
CA LEU A 264 -3.63 -1.36 11.85
C LEU A 264 -3.90 -0.02 12.54
N TYR A 265 -2.85 0.71 12.95
CA TYR A 265 -2.98 2.05 13.50
C TYR A 265 -3.65 3.01 12.50
N PHE A 266 -3.30 2.90 11.21
CA PHE A 266 -3.93 3.71 10.18
C PHE A 266 -5.44 3.44 10.11
N PHE A 267 -5.86 2.18 9.94
CA PHE A 267 -7.29 1.85 9.79
C PHE A 267 -8.12 2.04 11.06
N MET A 268 -7.53 1.85 12.26
CA MET A 268 -8.27 1.95 13.53
C MET A 268 -8.31 3.35 14.11
N VAL A 269 -7.28 4.17 13.85
CA VAL A 269 -7.08 5.46 14.51
C VAL A 269 -7.01 6.58 13.49
N SER A 270 -6.08 6.51 12.54
CA SER A 270 -5.80 7.64 11.64
C SER A 270 -6.87 7.88 10.58
N SER A 271 -7.54 6.82 10.12
CA SER A 271 -8.56 6.90 9.07
C SER A 271 -9.96 7.18 9.60
N LYS A 272 -10.14 7.25 10.93
CA LYS A 272 -11.45 7.58 11.50
C LYS A 272 -11.81 9.01 11.11
N PRO A 273 -13.04 9.24 10.60
CA PRO A 273 -13.50 10.60 10.41
C PRO A 273 -13.43 11.33 11.75
N LEU A 274 -13.02 12.59 11.72
CA LEU A 274 -13.07 13.45 12.89
C LEU A 274 -14.50 13.39 13.44
N THR A 275 -14.66 12.89 14.67
CA THR A 275 -15.94 12.90 15.36
C THR A 275 -16.30 14.36 15.58
N ILE A 276 -17.24 14.83 14.78
CA ILE A 276 -17.80 16.16 14.89
C ILE A 276 -18.76 16.13 16.08
N ASP A 277 -18.48 16.91 17.12
CA ASP A 277 -19.42 17.09 18.22
C ASP A 277 -20.75 17.62 17.69
N GLU A 278 -21.85 17.05 18.19
CA GLU A 278 -23.19 17.50 17.83
C GLU A 278 -23.35 18.98 18.21
N PRO A 279 -23.89 19.81 17.31
CA PRO A 279 -24.02 21.24 17.56
C PRO A 279 -24.97 21.47 18.73
N LYS A 280 -24.53 22.25 19.72
CA LYS A 280 -25.35 22.55 20.89
C LYS A 280 -26.51 23.46 20.47
N GLU A 281 -27.74 23.02 20.73
CA GLU A 281 -28.92 23.82 20.39
C GLU A 281 -29.00 25.07 21.27
N ILE A 282 -29.20 26.23 20.65
CA ILE A 282 -29.37 27.50 21.34
C ILE A 282 -30.66 28.16 20.87
N LEU A 283 -31.47 28.58 21.84
CA LEU A 283 -32.65 29.41 21.61
C LEU A 283 -32.30 30.89 21.77
N PRO A 284 -32.85 31.78 20.94
CA PRO A 284 -32.69 33.22 21.10
C PRO A 284 -33.31 33.67 22.42
N ASN A 285 -32.68 34.65 23.08
CA ASN A 285 -33.24 35.25 24.28
C ASN A 285 -34.47 36.11 23.92
N LYS A 286 -35.24 36.57 24.92
CA LYS A 286 -36.48 37.37 24.76
C LYS A 286 -36.35 38.61 23.86
N ASN A 287 -35.13 39.09 23.64
CA ASN A 287 -34.80 40.23 22.78
C ASN A 287 -34.31 39.83 21.36
N GLY A 288 -34.47 38.56 20.96
CA GLY A 288 -34.07 38.07 19.63
C GLY A 288 -32.56 37.93 19.43
N LYS A 289 -31.75 37.94 20.49
CA LYS A 289 -30.28 37.85 20.43
C LYS A 289 -29.78 36.50 20.92
N PHE A 290 -28.76 35.97 20.23
CA PHE A 290 -27.98 34.82 20.70
C PHE A 290 -26.90 35.31 21.67
N ILE A 291 -26.88 34.76 22.88
CA ILE A 291 -25.91 35.12 23.91
C ILE A 291 -25.03 33.89 24.16
N PHE A 292 -23.72 34.06 24.00
CA PHE A 292 -22.72 33.02 24.21
C PHE A 292 -21.88 33.38 25.43
N ASP A 293 -21.69 32.43 26.33
CA ASP A 293 -20.76 32.62 27.45
C ASP A 293 -19.32 32.54 26.92
N ILE A 294 -18.56 33.62 27.11
CA ILE A 294 -17.16 33.71 26.70
C ILE A 294 -16.31 32.67 27.44
N ALA A 295 -16.67 32.26 28.66
CA ALA A 295 -15.96 31.23 29.40
C ALA A 295 -15.92 29.88 28.65
N LEU A 296 -16.98 29.56 27.90
CA LEU A 296 -17.06 28.34 27.08
C LEU A 296 -16.12 28.39 25.87
N LEU A 297 -15.76 29.59 25.39
CA LEU A 297 -14.95 29.80 24.18
C LEU A 297 -13.46 30.03 24.47
N ARG A 298 -13.00 29.85 25.72
CA ARG A 298 -11.59 30.07 26.12
C ARG A 298 -10.64 28.91 25.80
N ASP A 299 -11.16 27.78 25.33
CA ASP A 299 -10.40 26.56 25.08
C ASP A 299 -9.74 26.50 23.68
N ASN A 300 -9.80 27.58 22.90
CA ASN A 300 -9.29 27.70 21.52
C ASN A 300 -9.79 26.59 20.57
N LYS A 301 -10.90 25.93 20.93
CA LYS A 301 -11.56 24.93 20.09
C LYS A 301 -12.68 25.56 19.25
N LEU A 302 -13.07 24.85 18.20
CA LEU A 302 -14.19 25.23 17.34
C LEU A 302 -15.50 24.78 17.99
N HIS A 303 -16.27 25.73 18.53
CA HIS A 303 -17.60 25.47 19.09
C HIS A 303 -18.67 25.54 18.01
N ARG A 304 -19.58 24.57 18.02
CA ARG A 304 -20.66 24.45 17.03
C ARG A 304 -22.00 24.62 17.73
N PHE A 305 -22.84 25.49 17.19
CA PHE A 305 -24.18 25.73 17.71
C PHE A 305 -25.21 25.60 16.61
N ALA A 306 -26.42 25.16 16.97
CA ALA A 306 -27.53 25.07 16.04
C ALA A 306 -28.73 25.84 16.59
N TYR A 307 -29.47 26.51 15.72
CA TYR A 307 -30.77 27.09 16.02
C TYR A 307 -31.78 26.56 15.01
N ILE A 308 -32.89 26.03 15.51
CA ILE A 308 -34.01 25.57 14.70
C ILE A 308 -35.01 26.72 14.64
N SER A 309 -35.22 27.31 13.46
CA SER A 309 -36.22 28.36 13.29
C SER A 309 -37.63 27.80 13.45
N ALA A 310 -38.61 28.67 13.72
CA ALA A 310 -40.02 28.30 13.79
C ALA A 310 -40.56 27.66 12.48
N GLU A 311 -39.87 27.88 11.35
CA GLU A 311 -40.16 27.26 10.05
C GLU A 311 -39.49 25.89 9.87
N GLY A 312 -38.79 25.37 10.89
CA GLY A 312 -38.06 24.10 10.84
C GLY A 312 -36.69 24.17 10.13
N LYS A 313 -36.19 25.37 9.81
CA LYS A 313 -34.86 25.54 9.19
C LYS A 313 -33.76 25.50 10.25
N VAL A 314 -32.75 24.67 10.03
CA VAL A 314 -31.59 24.55 10.92
C VAL A 314 -30.50 25.53 10.49
N ILE A 315 -30.26 26.55 11.31
CA ILE A 315 -29.19 27.52 11.15
C ILE A 315 -28.01 27.09 12.02
N ARG A 316 -26.82 26.89 11.43
CA ARG A 316 -25.62 26.42 12.13
C ARG A 316 -24.61 27.55 12.29
N PHE A 317 -24.10 27.72 13.50
CA PHE A 317 -23.07 28.71 13.84
C PHE A 317 -21.76 28.00 14.23
N PHE A 318 -20.64 28.56 13.80
CA PHE A 318 -19.30 28.15 14.20
C PHE A 318 -18.62 29.32 14.91
N LEU A 319 -18.19 29.10 16.14
CA LEU A 319 -17.49 30.11 16.94
C LEU A 319 -16.11 29.56 17.32
N ILE A 320 -15.08 30.35 17.04
CA ILE A 320 -13.71 30.07 17.45
C ILE A 320 -13.11 31.34 18.02
N ASN A 321 -12.52 31.23 19.21
CA ASN A 321 -11.73 32.31 19.76
C ASN A 321 -10.30 32.20 19.21
N LYS A 322 -9.86 33.22 18.46
CA LYS A 322 -8.54 33.26 17.81
C LYS A 322 -7.46 33.93 18.68
N ARG A 323 -7.75 34.26 19.94
CA ARG A 323 -6.85 34.99 20.83
C ARG A 323 -6.10 34.10 21.80
#